data_AF-A0A955SSQ4-F1
#
_entry.id   AF-A0A955SSQ4-F1
#
_cell.length_a   1.000
_cell.length_b   1.000
_cell.length_c   1.000
_cell.angle_alpha   90.00
_cell.angle_beta   90.00
_cell.angle_gamma   90.00
#
_symmetry.space_group_name_H-M   'P 1'
#
loop_
_entity.id
_entity.type
_entity.pdbx_description
1 polymer ?
#
loop_
_entity_poly.entity_id
_entity_poly.type
_entity_poly.pdbx_seq_one_letter_code
_entity_poly.pdbx_strand_id
1 'polypeptide(L)'
;MRSLHILSAASWQLVLVGMLASAAISSENLDLRQSVVVATGETVVQTAQRMLVEEIAKRTGIELPRQTSIGGRTSAYILLCRSDDAPDELSDFVGDMEVPKKPEGFAIAVHTVDQAPIVVLAGHDDDGVLFAAGRLLLEMRMGKGTLELPEDFRIATAPR
;
A
#
# COMPACT_ATOMS: atom_id res chain seq x y z
N MET A 1 -19.46 -84.47 -10.16
CA MET A 1 -19.19 -83.59 -9.01
C MET A 1 -17.93 -82.79 -9.27
N ARG A 2 -18.06 -81.52 -9.64
CA ARG A 2 -17.08 -80.43 -9.47
C ARG A 2 -17.72 -79.15 -10.01
N SER A 3 -18.23 -78.33 -9.09
CA SER A 3 -18.74 -76.99 -9.36
C SER A 3 -17.56 -76.02 -9.48
N LEU A 4 -17.54 -75.19 -10.52
CA LEU A 4 -16.75 -73.95 -10.62
C LEU A 4 -17.74 -72.87 -11.10
N HIS A 5 -18.23 -72.01 -10.22
CA HIS A 5 -17.65 -70.75 -9.74
C HIS A 5 -18.02 -69.52 -10.60
N ILE A 6 -19.10 -68.85 -10.14
CA ILE A 6 -19.25 -67.41 -9.87
C ILE A 6 -19.40 -66.40 -11.05
N LEU A 7 -20.52 -65.67 -10.96
CA LEU A 7 -21.02 -64.53 -11.72
C LEU A 7 -20.35 -63.19 -11.33
N SER A 8 -20.60 -62.15 -12.17
CA SER A 8 -20.76 -60.72 -11.78
C SER A 8 -19.46 -59.92 -11.56
N ALA A 9 -19.30 -58.63 -11.89
CA ALA A 9 -19.98 -57.63 -12.71
C ALA A 9 -19.11 -56.35 -12.68
N ALA A 10 -19.47 -55.38 -13.50
CA ALA A 10 -19.38 -53.93 -13.23
C ALA A 10 -18.00 -53.25 -13.18
N SER A 11 -17.66 -52.64 -14.32
CA SER A 11 -17.28 -51.23 -14.51
C SER A 11 -16.99 -50.39 -13.25
N TRP A 12 -15.71 -50.06 -13.04
CA TRP A 12 -15.30 -48.94 -12.21
C TRP A 12 -14.17 -48.16 -12.89
N GLN A 13 -14.52 -47.03 -13.49
CA GLN A 13 -13.57 -45.94 -13.68
C GLN A 13 -14.19 -44.68 -13.09
N LEU A 14 -13.84 -44.44 -11.83
CA LEU A 14 -14.05 -43.18 -11.14
C LEU A 14 -13.22 -42.10 -11.84
N VAL A 15 -13.87 -41.21 -12.58
CA VAL A 15 -13.24 -39.95 -13.02
C VAL A 15 -13.30 -39.00 -11.82
N LEU A 16 -12.17 -38.87 -11.12
CA LEU A 16 -11.97 -37.83 -10.11
C LEU A 16 -11.88 -36.47 -10.83
N VAL A 17 -12.97 -35.71 -10.80
CA VAL A 17 -12.97 -34.29 -11.14
C VAL A 17 -12.26 -33.55 -10.00
N GLY A 18 -10.98 -33.26 -10.19
CA GLY A 18 -10.22 -32.39 -9.30
C GLY A 18 -10.72 -30.95 -9.41
N MET A 19 -11.55 -30.53 -8.46
CA MET A 19 -11.98 -29.15 -8.30
C MET A 19 -10.78 -28.35 -7.75
N LEU A 20 -10.00 -27.75 -8.65
CA LEU A 20 -8.99 -26.75 -8.29
C LEU A 20 -9.73 -25.51 -7.76
N ALA A 21 -9.94 -25.46 -6.44
CA ALA A 21 -10.36 -24.25 -5.77
C ALA A 21 -9.21 -23.24 -5.87
N SER A 22 -9.29 -22.33 -6.84
CA SER A 22 -8.43 -21.16 -6.89
C SER A 22 -8.77 -20.30 -5.68
N ALA A 23 -7.91 -20.30 -4.66
CA ALA A 23 -8.00 -19.33 -3.58
C ALA A 23 -7.77 -17.95 -4.21
N ALA A 24 -8.81 -17.15 -4.34
CA ALA A 24 -8.67 -15.75 -4.67
C ALA A 24 -7.84 -15.11 -3.55
N ILE A 25 -6.61 -14.70 -3.86
CA ILE A 25 -5.84 -13.80 -3.02
C ILE A 25 -6.58 -12.47 -3.10
N SER A 26 -7.49 -12.22 -2.17
CA SER A 26 -8.09 -10.91 -2.00
C SER A 26 -7.03 -10.00 -1.38
N SER A 27 -6.42 -9.14 -2.17
CA SER A 27 -5.69 -7.98 -1.65
C SER A 27 -6.75 -7.06 -1.02
N GLU A 28 -6.77 -7.01 0.31
CA GLU A 28 -7.59 -6.06 1.05
C GLU A 28 -7.08 -4.65 0.72
N ASN A 29 -8.01 -3.73 0.45
CA ASN A 29 -7.67 -2.37 0.07
C ASN A 29 -7.94 -1.47 1.26
N LEU A 30 -6.92 -0.70 1.64
CA LEU A 30 -6.99 0.32 2.64
C LEU A 30 -7.83 1.49 2.13
N ASP A 31 -8.90 1.82 2.85
CA ASP A 31 -9.68 3.04 2.64
C ASP A 31 -8.96 4.26 3.24
N LEU A 32 -8.58 5.20 2.37
CA LEU A 32 -7.84 6.41 2.73
C LEU A 32 -8.72 7.67 2.75
N ARG A 33 -10.05 7.55 2.56
CA ARG A 33 -10.96 8.71 2.41
C ARG A 33 -11.02 9.62 3.64
N GLN A 34 -10.65 9.11 4.81
CA GLN A 34 -10.62 9.85 6.07
C GLN A 34 -9.19 10.07 6.57
N SER A 35 -8.19 9.85 5.71
CA SER A 35 -6.79 9.98 6.12
C SER A 35 -6.36 11.42 6.31
N VAL A 36 -5.31 11.61 7.11
CA VAL A 36 -4.64 12.90 7.27
C VAL A 36 -3.30 12.85 6.55
N VAL A 37 -3.00 13.84 5.71
CA VAL A 37 -1.70 13.92 5.02
C VAL A 37 -0.74 14.72 5.90
N VAL A 38 0.37 14.11 6.30
CA VAL A 38 1.40 14.69 7.18
C VAL A 38 2.67 14.90 6.39
N ALA A 39 3.32 16.04 6.58
CA ALA A 39 4.64 16.32 6.04
C ALA A 39 5.59 16.72 7.17
N THR A 40 6.69 16.00 7.35
CA THR A 40 7.78 16.40 8.25
C THR A 40 8.94 16.94 7.43
N GLY A 41 9.48 18.09 7.85
CA GLY A 41 10.63 18.73 7.19
C GLY A 41 10.32 20.00 6.40
N GLU A 42 11.13 20.24 5.37
CA GLU A 42 11.27 21.53 4.70
C GLU A 42 10.12 21.91 3.73
N THR A 43 10.20 23.12 3.19
CA THR A 43 9.20 23.72 2.27
C THR A 43 8.89 22.86 1.05
N VAL A 44 9.87 22.08 0.55
CA VAL A 44 9.67 21.21 -0.62
C VAL A 44 8.77 20.02 -0.27
N VAL A 45 8.98 19.38 0.88
CA VAL A 45 8.12 18.30 1.38
C VAL A 45 6.68 18.79 1.58
N GLN A 46 6.50 20.00 2.11
CA GLN A 46 5.17 20.63 2.24
C GLN A 46 4.55 20.97 0.88
N THR A 47 5.36 21.25 -0.13
CA THR A 47 4.88 21.43 -1.51
C THR A 47 4.41 20.11 -2.11
N ALA A 48 5.13 19.01 -1.88
CA ALA A 48 4.70 17.66 -2.26
C ALA A 48 3.36 17.29 -1.58
N GLN A 49 3.24 17.58 -0.28
CA GLN A 49 2.00 17.38 0.48
C GLN A 49 0.82 18.15 -0.11
N ARG A 50 1.02 19.43 -0.42
CA ARG A 50 -0.02 20.26 -1.06
C ARG A 50 -0.43 19.69 -2.41
N MET A 51 0.54 19.39 -3.27
CA MET A 51 0.30 18.83 -4.60
C MET A 51 -0.49 17.52 -4.53
N LEU A 52 -0.12 16.63 -3.61
CA LEU A 52 -0.80 15.35 -3.39
C LEU A 52 -2.27 15.55 -3.04
N VAL A 53 -2.56 16.43 -2.08
CA VAL A 53 -3.94 16.71 -1.62
C VAL A 53 -4.77 17.36 -2.74
N GLU A 54 -4.19 18.31 -3.49
CA GLU A 54 -4.87 18.98 -4.59
C GLU A 54 -5.24 17.99 -5.72
N GLU A 55 -4.33 17.08 -6.09
CA GLU A 55 -4.62 16.07 -7.11
C GLU A 55 -5.63 15.02 -6.62
N ILE A 56 -5.59 14.61 -5.35
CA ILE A 56 -6.61 13.74 -4.75
C ILE A 56 -7.98 14.41 -4.82
N ALA A 57 -8.09 15.65 -4.35
CA ALA A 57 -9.35 16.40 -4.33
C ALA A 57 -9.92 16.57 -5.75
N LYS A 58 -9.07 16.94 -6.71
CA LYS A 58 -9.45 17.11 -8.12
C LYS A 58 -9.97 15.82 -8.77
N ARG A 59 -9.39 14.66 -8.46
CA ARG A 59 -9.75 13.37 -9.07
C ARG A 59 -10.93 12.69 -8.39
N THR A 60 -11.07 12.89 -7.07
CA THR A 60 -12.01 12.11 -6.25
C THR A 60 -13.13 12.95 -5.63
N GLY A 61 -12.93 14.25 -5.48
CA GLY A 61 -13.80 15.13 -4.70
C GLY A 61 -13.63 15.00 -3.17
N ILE A 62 -12.60 14.29 -2.70
CA ILE A 62 -12.30 14.11 -1.28
C ILE A 62 -11.25 15.14 -0.85
N GLU A 63 -11.57 15.93 0.16
CA GLU A 63 -10.67 16.90 0.78
C GLU A 63 -9.99 16.28 1.99
N LEU A 64 -8.68 15.99 1.89
CA LEU A 64 -7.90 15.46 3.00
C LEU A 64 -7.24 16.58 3.81
N PRO A 65 -7.32 16.56 5.15
CA PRO A 65 -6.63 17.52 6.00
C PRO A 65 -5.09 17.38 5.89
N ARG A 66 -4.40 18.51 6.02
CA ARG A 66 -2.93 18.60 6.05
C ARG A 66 -2.44 18.92 7.45
N GLN A 67 -1.39 18.25 7.90
CA GLN A 67 -0.69 18.51 9.15
C GLN A 67 0.84 18.45 8.95
N THR A 68 1.59 18.97 9.91
CA THR A 68 3.07 18.98 9.89
C THR A 68 3.69 18.05 10.94
N SER A 69 2.87 17.33 11.69
CA SER A 69 3.28 16.33 12.67
C SER A 69 2.19 15.28 12.80
N ILE A 70 2.58 14.08 13.24
CA ILE A 70 1.62 13.03 13.59
C ILE A 70 0.98 13.40 14.92
N GLY A 71 -0.35 13.32 14.98
CA GLY A 71 -1.16 13.55 16.17
C GLY A 71 -1.86 12.28 16.65
N GLY A 72 -2.84 12.42 17.55
CA GLY A 72 -3.63 11.28 18.05
C GLY A 72 -4.20 10.40 16.93
N ARG A 73 -4.13 9.08 17.10
CA ARG A 73 -4.32 8.06 16.04
C ARG A 73 -5.78 7.63 15.86
N THR A 74 -6.65 8.57 15.48
CA THR A 74 -8.08 8.29 15.22
C THR A 74 -8.39 8.00 13.76
N SER A 75 -7.42 8.15 12.86
CA SER A 75 -7.56 7.99 11.41
C SER A 75 -6.26 7.48 10.78
N ALA A 76 -6.33 7.01 9.54
CA ALA A 76 -5.15 6.65 8.77
C ALA A 76 -4.29 7.89 8.45
N TYR A 77 -2.99 7.71 8.29
CA TYR A 77 -2.07 8.79 7.90
C TYR A 77 -1.42 8.50 6.55
N ILE A 78 -1.13 9.56 5.79
CA ILE A 78 -0.21 9.53 4.66
C ILE A 78 0.96 10.43 5.03
N LEU A 79 2.09 9.86 5.41
CA LEU A 79 3.28 10.57 5.86
C LEU A 79 4.26 10.80 4.71
N LEU A 80 4.69 12.03 4.50
CA LEU A 80 5.77 12.42 3.62
C LEU A 80 6.95 12.88 4.47
N CYS A 81 8.12 12.26 4.29
CA CYS A 81 9.33 12.62 5.02
C CYS A 81 10.58 12.28 4.19
N ARG A 82 11.71 12.87 4.54
CA ARG A 82 13.00 12.32 4.12
C ARG A 82 13.37 11.11 4.98
N SER A 83 14.08 10.17 4.37
CA SER A 83 14.54 8.95 5.04
C SER A 83 15.49 9.21 6.20
N ASP A 84 16.21 10.34 6.20
CA ASP A 84 17.11 10.78 7.27
C ASP A 84 16.46 11.74 8.29
N ASP A 85 15.18 12.08 8.11
CA ASP A 85 14.37 12.96 8.98
C ASP A 85 12.98 12.36 9.25
N ALA A 86 12.94 11.03 9.38
CA ALA A 86 11.73 10.31 9.75
C ALA A 86 11.36 10.58 11.22
N PRO A 87 10.06 10.68 11.57
CA PRO A 87 9.63 10.74 12.96
C PRO A 87 10.19 9.56 13.77
N ASP A 88 10.59 9.82 15.03
CA ASP A 88 11.21 8.80 15.89
C ASP A 88 10.42 7.50 15.95
N GLU A 89 9.08 7.60 16.06
CA GLU A 89 8.15 6.46 16.11
C GLU A 89 8.10 5.60 14.83
N LEU A 90 8.63 6.11 13.71
CA LEU A 90 8.67 5.42 12.42
C LEU A 90 10.10 5.20 11.90
N SER A 91 11.12 5.63 12.65
CA SER A 91 12.53 5.58 12.24
C SER A 91 12.99 4.16 11.87
N ASP A 92 12.68 3.16 12.70
CA ASP A 92 12.98 1.75 12.44
C ASP A 92 12.30 1.25 11.15
N PHE A 93 11.01 1.56 10.99
CA PHE A 93 10.25 1.15 9.80
C PHE A 93 10.79 1.79 8.52
N VAL A 94 11.13 3.07 8.55
CA VAL A 94 11.73 3.77 7.41
C VAL A 94 13.12 3.21 7.10
N GLY A 95 13.91 2.84 8.12
CA GLY A 95 15.17 2.14 7.95
C GLY A 95 15.03 0.82 7.20
N ASP A 96 13.95 0.08 7.47
CA ASP A 96 13.63 -1.18 6.81
C ASP A 96 13.07 -1.02 5.39
N MET A 97 12.66 0.19 4.97
CA MET A 97 12.09 0.44 3.63
C MET A 97 13.11 0.36 2.49
N GLU A 98 14.41 0.27 2.80
CA GLU A 98 15.51 0.19 1.81
C GLU A 98 15.48 1.32 0.76
N VAL A 99 15.28 2.57 1.20
CA VAL A 99 15.25 3.74 0.30
C VAL A 99 16.54 3.82 -0.52
N PRO A 100 16.47 3.84 -1.87
CA PRO A 100 17.67 3.86 -2.70
C PRO A 100 18.52 5.12 -2.48
N LYS A 101 19.82 4.92 -2.22
CA LYS A 101 20.80 6.01 -1.99
C LYS A 101 21.33 6.60 -3.29
N LYS A 102 20.42 7.06 -4.15
CA LYS A 102 20.72 7.79 -5.39
C LYS A 102 19.75 8.97 -5.52
N PRO A 103 20.08 10.00 -6.32
CA PRO A 103 19.19 11.14 -6.51
C PRO A 103 17.76 10.69 -6.83
N GLU A 104 16.79 11.37 -6.22
CA GLU A 104 15.36 11.12 -6.42
C GLU A 104 14.91 9.72 -5.96
N GLY A 105 15.74 9.03 -5.17
CA GLY A 105 15.41 7.75 -4.55
C GLY A 105 14.24 7.86 -3.60
N PHE A 106 13.35 6.89 -3.61
CA PHE A 106 12.22 6.85 -2.69
C PHE A 106 11.73 5.45 -2.39
N ALA A 107 10.99 5.32 -1.31
CA ALA A 107 10.18 4.14 -1.01
C ALA A 107 8.79 4.55 -0.51
N ILE A 108 7.82 3.67 -0.75
CA ILE A 108 6.46 3.79 -0.26
C ILE A 108 6.08 2.47 0.37
N ALA A 109 5.54 2.48 1.59
CA ALA A 109 5.08 1.27 2.25
C ALA A 109 3.93 1.58 3.22
N VAL A 110 3.04 0.61 3.41
CA VAL A 110 2.00 0.67 4.45
C VAL A 110 2.55 0.11 5.75
N HIS A 111 2.42 0.88 6.83
CA HIS A 111 2.75 0.48 8.19
C HIS A 111 1.50 0.47 9.06
N THR A 112 1.13 -0.69 9.60
CA THR A 112 -0.04 -0.81 10.47
C THR A 112 0.40 -0.99 11.92
N VAL A 113 0.15 0.02 12.75
CA VAL A 113 0.34 -0.07 14.21
C VAL A 113 -1.03 0.07 14.86
N ASP A 114 -1.39 -0.77 15.83
CA ASP A 114 -2.66 -0.68 16.59
C ASP A 114 -3.91 -0.41 15.74
N GLN A 115 -4.00 -1.03 14.55
CA GLN A 115 -5.13 -0.91 13.60
C GLN A 115 -5.29 0.45 12.89
N ALA A 116 -4.40 1.43 13.14
CA ALA A 116 -4.37 2.69 12.40
C ALA A 116 -3.22 2.68 11.38
N PRO A 117 -3.51 2.50 10.08
CA PRO A 117 -2.48 2.38 9.06
C PRO A 117 -1.86 3.73 8.70
N ILE A 118 -0.58 3.69 8.37
CA ILE A 118 0.23 4.83 7.95
C ILE A 118 0.85 4.47 6.61
N VAL A 119 0.49 5.18 5.55
CA VAL A 119 1.18 5.09 4.27
C VAL A 119 2.40 6.01 4.36
N VAL A 120 3.61 5.43 4.40
CA VAL A 120 4.87 6.18 4.53
C VAL A 120 5.48 6.39 3.16
N LEU A 121 5.80 7.63 2.81
CA LEU A 121 6.48 8.07 1.60
C LEU A 121 7.83 8.66 2.03
N ALA A 122 8.88 7.86 1.90
CA ALA A 122 10.22 8.23 2.32
C ALA A 122 11.10 8.53 1.11
N GLY A 123 11.59 9.77 1.00
CA GLY A 123 12.55 10.18 -0.03
C GLY A 123 13.99 10.11 0.45
N HIS A 124 14.94 9.82 -0.44
CA HIS A 124 16.37 9.98 -0.18
C HIS A 124 16.75 11.46 -0.05
N ASP A 125 16.12 12.29 -0.86
CA ASP A 125 16.21 13.75 -0.91
C ASP A 125 14.79 14.34 -1.08
N ASP A 126 14.69 15.67 -1.11
CA ASP A 126 13.42 16.39 -1.25
C ASP A 126 12.70 16.05 -2.57
N ASP A 127 13.45 15.88 -3.66
CA ASP A 127 12.91 15.49 -4.96
C ASP A 127 12.37 14.06 -4.92
N GLY A 128 13.05 13.15 -4.23
CA GLY A 128 12.59 11.78 -3.96
C GLY A 128 11.24 11.76 -3.26
N VAL A 129 10.98 12.69 -2.34
CA VAL A 129 9.65 12.84 -1.71
C VAL A 129 8.58 13.25 -2.73
N LEU A 130 8.89 14.17 -3.67
CA LEU A 130 7.99 14.53 -4.76
C LEU A 130 7.71 13.32 -5.69
N PHE A 131 8.74 12.53 -6.00
CA PHE A 131 8.58 11.31 -6.78
C PHE A 131 7.72 10.26 -6.07
N ALA A 132 7.87 10.12 -4.75
CA ALA A 132 7.03 9.24 -3.94
C ALA A 132 5.56 9.68 -3.98
N ALA A 133 5.29 10.98 -3.82
CA ALA A 133 3.92 11.52 -3.89
C ALA A 133 3.29 11.31 -5.27
N GLY A 134 4.05 11.59 -6.34
CA GLY A 134 3.62 11.33 -7.71
C GLY A 134 3.37 9.86 -8.00
N ARG A 135 4.24 8.97 -7.50
CA ARG A 135 4.05 7.51 -7.63
C ARG A 135 2.81 7.05 -6.88
N LEU A 136 2.56 7.51 -5.65
CA LEU A 136 1.36 7.14 -4.90
C LEU A 136 0.07 7.47 -5.67
N LEU A 137 0.01 8.63 -6.32
CA LEU A 137 -1.13 9.02 -7.17
C LEU A 137 -1.37 8.08 -8.37
N LEU A 138 -0.36 7.33 -8.82
CA LEU A 138 -0.49 6.35 -9.90
C LEU A 138 -0.96 4.98 -9.38
N GLU A 139 -0.63 4.65 -8.14
CA GLU A 139 -0.86 3.32 -7.56
C GLU A 139 -2.19 3.26 -6.77
N MET A 140 -2.68 4.40 -6.27
CA MET A 140 -3.99 4.47 -5.62
C MET A 140 -5.13 4.23 -6.62
N ARG A 141 -6.11 3.45 -6.20
CA ARG A 141 -7.41 3.36 -6.86
C ARG A 141 -8.20 4.62 -6.51
N MET A 142 -8.36 5.48 -7.51
CA MET A 142 -9.06 6.75 -7.37
C MET A 142 -10.28 6.81 -8.28
N GLY A 143 -11.36 7.33 -7.72
CA GLY A 143 -12.59 7.65 -8.43
C GLY A 143 -13.41 8.63 -7.60
N LYS A 144 -14.56 9.06 -8.13
CA LYS A 144 -15.45 9.96 -7.37
C LYS A 144 -15.85 9.31 -6.04
N GLY A 145 -15.47 9.92 -4.92
CA GLY A 145 -15.69 9.41 -3.56
C GLY A 145 -14.92 8.12 -3.22
N THR A 146 -13.94 7.71 -4.04
CA THR A 146 -13.13 6.51 -3.85
C THR A 146 -11.65 6.88 -3.76
N LEU A 147 -10.98 6.40 -2.72
CA LEU A 147 -9.55 6.58 -2.50
C LEU A 147 -9.02 5.38 -1.72
N GLU A 148 -8.36 4.47 -2.42
CA GLU A 148 -7.93 3.17 -1.87
C GLU A 148 -6.50 2.81 -2.30
N LEU A 149 -5.80 2.05 -1.46
CA LEU A 149 -4.46 1.50 -1.73
C LEU A 149 -4.39 0.04 -1.23
N PRO A 150 -3.69 -0.90 -1.89
CA PRO A 150 -3.47 -2.22 -1.31
C PRO A 150 -2.83 -2.15 0.09
N GLU A 151 -3.35 -2.91 1.06
CA GLU A 151 -2.83 -2.90 2.43
C GLU A 151 -1.39 -3.40 2.55
N ASP A 152 -0.96 -4.24 1.61
CA ASP A 152 0.39 -4.79 1.50
C ASP A 152 1.28 -4.01 0.53
N PHE A 153 0.85 -2.82 0.09
CA PHE A 153 1.58 -2.03 -0.89
C PHE A 153 2.99 -1.67 -0.39
N ARG A 154 4.00 -2.01 -1.20
CA ARG A 154 5.41 -1.70 -0.93
C ARG A 154 6.19 -1.53 -2.24
N ILE A 155 6.99 -0.46 -2.31
CA ILE A 155 7.91 -0.20 -3.42
C ILE A 155 9.12 0.59 -2.91
N ALA A 156 10.31 0.31 -3.47
CA ALA A 156 11.52 1.12 -3.30
C ALA A 156 12.20 1.25 -4.67
N THR A 157 12.44 2.47 -5.13
CA THR A 157 12.98 2.72 -6.47
C THR A 157 13.61 4.11 -6.58
N ALA A 158 14.30 4.38 -7.68
CA ALA A 158 14.51 5.76 -8.11
C ALA A 158 14.43 5.85 -9.63
N PRO A 159 14.10 7.04 -10.16
CA PRO A 159 14.17 7.34 -11.58
C PRO A 159 15.50 6.94 -12.22
N ARG A 160 15.47 6.78 -13.54
CA ARG A 160 16.64 6.43 -14.37
C ARG A 160 17.20 7.67 -15.03
#